data_AF-A0A0D3AWS7-F1
#
_entry.id   AF-A0A0D3AWS7-F1
#
_cell.length_a   1.000
_cell.length_b   1.000
_cell.length_c   1.000
_cell.angle_alpha   90.00
_cell.angle_beta   90.00
_cell.angle_gamma   90.00
#
_symmetry.space_group_name_H-M   'P 1'
#
loop_
_entity.id
_entity.type
_entity.pdbx_description
1 polymer ?
#
loop_
_entity_poly.entity_id
_entity_poly.type
_entity_poly.pdbx_seq_one_letter_code
_entity_poly.pdbx_strand_id
1 'polypeptide(L)'
;MYKHPRQEIEAYSLPANSVGKRRYVPVHNSRKRYCTPESSSPDSPAHDVISNATVLVSHNNSAYEDTSGSCVTDDFNDKIKELETVMMGPDSLDLVLDYNDSFDSTSCQETNSWRSTLEAVSRRDLRADLVSCAKAMSENDLMMARSMMEKLRLMVSVSGEPIERLGAYLLEGLVAQLSSSGSSIYKSLNQCPEPASTDLLSYMHILYEVCPYFKFGYMSANGAIAEAMKEENRVHIIDFQIGQGSQWVTLIQAFAARPGGPPRIRITGIDDTTSAYARGGGLSIVGNRLAKLAKQFNVPFEFNSVSVSVSEVKPKNLGVRPGEALAVNFAFVLHHMPDESVSTENHRDRLLRMVKSLSPKVVTLVEQESNTNTAAFFPRFKETMDYYDAMFESIDVTLPRNHKQRINVEQHCLARDVVNIIACEGADRVERHELLGKWRSRFGMAGFTPYPLSPLVNSTIRSLLRNYSDKYRLEERDGALYLGWMKRDLVASCAWK
;
A
#
# COMPACT_ATOMS: atom_id res chain seq x y z
N MET A 1 20.00 -44.94 -15.59
CA MET A 1 19.63 -44.73 -17.00
C MET A 1 18.11 -44.86 -17.12
N TYR A 2 17.35 -43.81 -16.76
CA TYR A 2 15.90 -43.71 -17.05
C TYR A 2 15.55 -42.23 -17.21
N LYS A 3 14.87 -41.92 -18.32
CA LYS A 3 14.54 -40.59 -18.82
C LYS A 3 13.33 -40.02 -18.08
N HIS A 4 13.39 -38.76 -17.65
CA HIS A 4 12.23 -37.96 -17.28
C HIS A 4 11.65 -37.26 -18.52
N PRO A 5 10.32 -37.20 -18.70
CA PRO A 5 9.70 -36.38 -19.74
C PRO A 5 9.64 -34.91 -19.29
N ARG A 6 10.01 -34.00 -20.20
CA ARG A 6 9.78 -32.56 -20.08
C ARG A 6 8.27 -32.29 -20.21
N GLN A 7 7.69 -31.55 -19.27
CA GLN A 7 6.41 -30.86 -19.46
C GLN A 7 6.70 -29.43 -19.90
N GLU A 8 6.29 -29.11 -21.13
CA GLU A 8 6.17 -27.75 -21.65
C GLU A 8 4.97 -27.07 -20.97
N ILE A 9 5.17 -25.84 -20.50
CA ILE A 9 4.11 -24.98 -19.99
C ILE A 9 3.54 -24.23 -21.20
N GLU A 10 2.36 -24.62 -21.66
CA GLU A 10 1.62 -23.89 -22.70
C GLU A 10 1.15 -22.53 -22.15
N ALA A 11 1.56 -21.47 -22.86
CA ALA A 11 1.06 -20.12 -22.65
C ALA A 11 -0.37 -20.02 -23.23
N TYR A 12 -1.34 -19.65 -22.39
CA TYR A 12 -2.71 -19.38 -22.82
C TYR A 12 -2.76 -18.19 -23.78
N SER A 13 -2.95 -18.49 -25.07
CA SER A 13 -3.28 -17.55 -26.13
C SER A 13 -4.80 -17.54 -26.31
N LEU A 14 -5.44 -16.36 -26.21
CA LEU A 14 -6.87 -16.21 -26.47
C LEU A 14 -7.19 -16.36 -27.98
N PRO A 15 -8.33 -16.97 -28.39
CA PRO A 15 -8.62 -17.19 -29.80
C PRO A 15 -9.10 -15.91 -30.50
N ALA A 16 -8.53 -15.65 -31.67
CA ALA A 16 -9.01 -14.66 -32.64
C ALA A 16 -10.29 -15.16 -33.32
N ASN A 17 -11.39 -14.40 -33.22
CA ASN A 17 -12.61 -14.64 -34.00
C ASN A 17 -12.77 -13.61 -35.13
N SER A 18 -12.59 -14.13 -36.35
CA SER A 18 -13.29 -13.85 -37.61
C SER A 18 -13.82 -12.43 -37.88
N VAL A 19 -13.20 -11.84 -38.90
CA VAL A 19 -13.60 -10.68 -39.69
C VAL A 19 -15.05 -10.77 -40.19
N GLY A 20 -15.87 -9.80 -39.79
CA GLY A 20 -17.19 -9.53 -40.35
C GLY A 20 -17.35 -8.04 -40.66
N LYS A 21 -17.27 -7.67 -41.95
CA LYS A 21 -17.54 -6.32 -42.46
C LYS A 21 -18.92 -5.82 -42.03
N ARG A 22 -19.02 -4.58 -41.50
CA ARG A 22 -20.10 -3.62 -41.86
C ARG A 22 -19.88 -2.20 -41.27
N ARG A 23 -19.63 -1.28 -42.21
CA ARG A 23 -20.17 0.09 -42.39
C ARG A 23 -20.35 1.01 -41.16
N TYR A 24 -19.54 2.09 -41.20
CA TYR A 24 -19.77 3.40 -40.58
C TYR A 24 -21.14 4.00 -40.95
N VAL A 25 -21.85 4.54 -39.96
CA VAL A 25 -22.85 5.62 -40.09
C VAL A 25 -22.74 6.50 -38.82
N PRO A 26 -22.69 7.85 -38.93
CA PRO A 26 -22.45 8.75 -37.81
C PRO A 26 -23.74 9.09 -37.05
N VAL A 27 -23.65 9.28 -35.72
CA VAL A 27 -24.78 9.71 -34.88
C VAL A 27 -24.70 11.22 -34.62
N HIS A 28 -25.80 11.89 -34.96
CA HIS A 28 -26.06 13.30 -34.76
C HIS A 28 -26.54 13.62 -33.33
N ASN A 29 -26.19 14.84 -32.91
CA ASN A 29 -26.70 15.59 -31.77
C ASN A 29 -28.24 15.67 -31.73
N SER A 30 -28.85 15.49 -30.55
CA SER A 30 -30.04 16.27 -30.16
C SER A 30 -30.36 16.23 -28.67
N ARG A 31 -30.22 17.42 -28.08
CA ARG A 31 -30.89 18.03 -26.92
C ARG A 31 -32.26 17.48 -26.46
N LYS A 32 -32.43 17.58 -25.11
CA LYS A 32 -33.53 18.20 -24.30
C LYS A 32 -34.57 17.31 -23.57
N ARG A 33 -34.65 17.60 -22.26
CA ARG A 33 -35.83 17.96 -21.41
C ARG A 33 -36.58 16.90 -20.58
N TYR A 34 -36.66 17.25 -19.29
CA TYR A 34 -37.61 16.95 -18.21
C TYR A 34 -39.08 16.71 -18.58
N CYS A 35 -39.76 15.82 -17.84
CA CYS A 35 -40.91 16.11 -16.95
C CYS A 35 -41.42 14.86 -16.18
N THR A 36 -42.01 15.13 -15.01
CA THR A 36 -42.84 14.33 -14.05
C THR A 36 -44.11 13.71 -14.69
N PRO A 37 -45.01 12.90 -14.02
CA PRO A 37 -45.52 12.98 -12.62
C PRO A 37 -46.05 11.71 -11.87
N GLU A 38 -46.43 11.92 -10.60
CA GLU A 38 -47.56 11.41 -9.76
C GLU A 38 -48.43 10.22 -10.23
N SER A 39 -49.18 9.43 -9.44
CA SER A 39 -49.46 9.17 -8.01
C SER A 39 -50.43 7.96 -7.96
N SER A 40 -50.52 7.20 -6.85
CA SER A 40 -51.77 6.59 -6.33
C SER A 40 -51.53 5.66 -5.11
N SER A 41 -52.35 5.85 -4.08
CA SER A 41 -52.69 4.93 -2.96
C SER A 41 -54.23 4.66 -3.06
N PRO A 42 -54.96 3.88 -2.21
CA PRO A 42 -54.91 3.81 -0.73
C PRO A 42 -55.31 2.44 -0.07
N ASP A 43 -55.23 2.33 1.28
CA ASP A 43 -56.30 1.78 2.16
C ASP A 43 -55.96 1.85 3.68
N SER A 44 -56.59 2.81 4.37
CA SER A 44 -57.42 2.77 5.61
C SER A 44 -57.00 2.16 6.99
N PRO A 45 -57.61 2.63 8.13
CA PRO A 45 -56.91 2.92 9.41
C PRO A 45 -57.54 2.30 10.70
N ALA A 46 -56.92 2.53 11.88
CA ALA A 46 -57.61 2.54 13.20
C ALA A 46 -56.82 3.22 14.37
N HIS A 47 -57.47 4.21 14.98
CA HIS A 47 -57.59 4.64 16.39
C HIS A 47 -56.41 5.07 17.32
N ASP A 48 -56.49 6.36 17.69
CA ASP A 48 -56.32 7.08 18.97
C ASP A 48 -55.75 6.38 20.23
N VAL A 49 -54.86 7.08 20.96
CA VAL A 49 -55.09 7.59 22.34
C VAL A 49 -54.01 8.63 22.72
N ILE A 50 -54.48 9.72 23.34
CA ILE A 50 -53.78 10.89 23.90
C ILE A 50 -53.05 10.55 25.21
N SER A 51 -51.85 11.10 25.45
CA SER A 51 -51.47 11.65 26.76
C SER A 51 -50.23 12.54 26.70
N ASN A 52 -50.41 13.75 27.27
CA ASN A 52 -49.43 14.81 27.44
C ASN A 52 -48.34 14.45 28.47
N ALA A 53 -47.11 14.90 28.23
CA ALA A 53 -46.22 15.40 29.28
C ALA A 53 -45.18 16.36 28.70
N THR A 54 -45.39 17.65 28.98
CA THR A 54 -44.48 18.77 28.71
C THR A 54 -43.49 18.87 29.88
N VAL A 55 -42.19 18.89 29.62
CA VAL A 55 -41.22 19.64 30.44
C VAL A 55 -40.16 20.28 29.53
N LEU A 56 -40.06 21.59 29.71
CA LEU A 56 -39.18 22.57 29.09
C LEU A 56 -37.69 22.27 29.27
N VAL A 57 -36.85 22.54 28.24
CA VAL A 57 -35.56 23.26 28.39
C VAL A 57 -35.22 24.05 27.09
N SER A 58 -35.23 25.37 27.25
CA SER A 58 -34.53 26.47 26.55
C SER A 58 -34.15 26.39 25.06
N HIS A 59 -34.74 27.32 24.30
CA HIS A 59 -34.11 27.96 23.14
C HIS A 59 -32.90 28.79 23.56
N ASN A 60 -31.81 28.70 22.80
CA ASN A 60 -30.99 29.86 22.47
C ASN A 60 -30.53 29.71 21.01
N ASN A 61 -31.09 30.59 20.16
CA ASN A 61 -30.67 30.81 18.79
C ASN A 61 -29.33 31.54 18.77
N SER A 62 -28.43 31.08 17.91
CA SER A 62 -27.63 31.98 17.07
C SER A 62 -27.23 31.23 15.81
N ALA A 63 -27.73 31.74 14.69
CA ALA A 63 -27.48 31.26 13.34
C ALA A 63 -26.03 31.52 12.94
N TYR A 64 -25.40 30.54 12.30
CA TYR A 64 -24.32 30.74 11.35
C TYR A 64 -24.51 29.76 10.18
N GLU A 65 -24.36 30.32 8.99
CA GLU A 65 -24.76 29.80 7.69
C GLU A 65 -23.98 28.55 7.25
N ASP A 66 -24.71 27.60 6.68
CA ASP A 66 -24.17 26.51 5.87
C ASP A 66 -23.49 27.08 4.63
N THR A 67 -22.16 26.99 4.58
CA THR A 67 -21.38 27.19 3.34
C THR A 67 -20.76 25.87 2.90
N SER A 68 -21.45 25.25 1.94
CA SER A 68 -20.90 24.48 0.80
C SER A 68 -19.37 24.31 0.77
N GLY A 69 -18.87 23.21 1.35
CA GLY A 69 -17.51 22.72 1.13
C GLY A 69 -17.37 22.04 -0.23
N SER A 70 -17.18 22.82 -1.29
CA SER A 70 -16.99 22.32 -2.67
C SER A 70 -15.89 23.06 -3.45
N CYS A 71 -15.04 23.86 -2.81
CA CYS A 71 -14.03 24.66 -3.52
C CYS A 71 -12.57 24.20 -3.34
N VAL A 72 -12.30 23.21 -2.48
CA VAL A 72 -10.90 22.80 -2.17
C VAL A 72 -10.44 21.60 -3.00
N THR A 73 -11.36 20.77 -3.49
CA THR A 73 -11.02 19.58 -4.30
C THR A 73 -10.65 19.92 -5.74
N ASP A 74 -11.22 20.99 -6.29
CA ASP A 74 -10.92 21.44 -7.66
C ASP A 74 -9.53 22.10 -7.72
N ASP A 75 -9.15 22.89 -6.72
CA ASP A 75 -7.83 23.56 -6.64
C ASP A 75 -6.64 22.58 -6.55
N PHE A 76 -6.87 21.34 -6.09
CA PHE A 76 -5.83 20.31 -5.97
C PHE A 76 -5.66 19.46 -7.23
N ASN A 77 -6.76 19.09 -7.90
CA ASN A 77 -6.71 18.39 -9.19
C ASN A 77 -6.08 19.28 -10.28
N ASP A 78 -6.30 20.59 -10.19
CA ASP A 78 -5.69 21.57 -11.08
C ASP A 78 -4.18 21.69 -10.84
N LYS A 79 -3.72 21.68 -9.59
CA LYS A 79 -2.27 21.69 -9.25
C LYS A 79 -1.54 20.41 -9.67
N ILE A 80 -2.19 19.24 -9.59
CA ILE A 80 -1.62 17.98 -10.09
C ILE A 80 -1.53 17.99 -11.62
N LYS A 81 -2.55 18.48 -12.33
CA LYS A 81 -2.50 18.62 -13.80
C LYS A 81 -1.49 19.67 -14.26
N GLU A 82 -1.36 20.76 -13.52
CA GLU A 82 -0.35 21.79 -13.79
C GLU A 82 1.07 21.23 -13.60
N LEU A 83 1.28 20.40 -12.57
CA LEU A 83 2.52 19.63 -12.38
C LEU A 83 2.75 18.59 -13.49
N GLU A 84 1.74 17.81 -13.90
CA GLU A 84 1.86 16.87 -15.04
C GLU A 84 2.26 17.60 -16.33
N THR A 85 1.73 18.80 -16.56
CA THR A 85 2.01 19.61 -17.75
C THR A 85 3.42 20.22 -17.71
N VAL A 86 3.88 20.65 -16.53
CA VAL A 86 5.23 21.20 -16.32
C VAL A 86 6.30 20.10 -16.38
N MET A 87 5.98 18.88 -15.94
CA MET A 87 6.94 17.77 -15.81
C MET A 87 7.11 16.92 -17.08
N MET A 88 6.14 16.94 -18.00
CA MET A 88 6.21 16.15 -19.24
C MET A 88 7.03 16.83 -20.35
N GLY A 89 7.35 18.13 -20.23
CA GLY A 89 7.95 18.91 -21.32
C GLY A 89 7.03 18.95 -22.57
N PRO A 90 7.30 19.81 -23.57
CA PRO A 90 6.51 19.82 -24.78
C PRO A 90 6.71 18.49 -25.53
N ASP A 91 5.62 17.73 -25.71
CA ASP A 91 5.59 16.51 -26.51
C ASP A 91 6.26 16.76 -27.87
N SER A 92 7.33 16.02 -28.13
CA SER A 92 7.95 15.97 -29.44
C SER A 92 7.00 15.30 -30.43
N LEU A 93 6.43 16.07 -31.38
CA LEU A 93 6.27 15.64 -32.78
C LEU A 93 6.01 16.85 -33.72
N ASP A 94 6.81 16.88 -34.80
CA ASP A 94 6.67 17.60 -36.07
C ASP A 94 6.78 19.14 -36.13
N LEU A 95 8.03 19.61 -36.07
CA LEU A 95 8.45 20.86 -36.71
C LEU A 95 8.52 20.66 -38.23
N VAL A 96 7.44 20.99 -38.94
CA VAL A 96 7.56 21.42 -40.33
C VAL A 96 8.16 22.82 -40.30
N LEU A 97 9.39 22.92 -40.77
CA LEU A 97 10.10 24.18 -40.98
C LEU A 97 9.30 25.02 -41.99
N ASP A 98 8.75 26.14 -41.53
CA ASP A 98 8.46 27.26 -42.43
C ASP A 98 9.32 28.46 -42.03
N TYR A 99 9.97 29.00 -43.06
CA TYR A 99 11.13 29.87 -42.99
C TYR A 99 10.67 31.31 -43.25
N ASN A 100 10.61 32.13 -42.19
CA ASN A 100 10.82 33.59 -42.18
C ASN A 100 10.24 34.16 -40.88
N ASP A 101 11.06 34.77 -40.02
CA ASP A 101 11.21 36.23 -40.01
C ASP A 101 12.14 36.66 -38.85
N SER A 102 12.89 37.74 -39.10
CA SER A 102 13.50 38.68 -38.16
C SER A 102 14.21 38.16 -36.88
N PHE A 103 15.54 38.23 -36.91
CA PHE A 103 16.43 38.19 -35.75
C PHE A 103 16.01 39.23 -34.68
N ASP A 104 15.66 38.77 -33.48
CA ASP A 104 15.65 39.59 -32.27
C ASP A 104 16.58 38.96 -31.22
N SER A 105 17.55 39.74 -30.77
CA SER A 105 18.75 39.32 -30.02
C SER A 105 18.51 38.98 -28.54
N THR A 106 17.26 38.81 -28.12
CA THR A 106 16.84 38.62 -26.72
C THR A 106 16.62 37.15 -26.33
N SER A 107 16.35 36.24 -27.27
CA SER A 107 16.12 34.81 -26.94
C SER A 107 17.42 34.06 -26.59
N CYS A 108 18.58 34.64 -26.90
CA CYS A 108 19.89 34.04 -26.66
C CYS A 108 20.34 34.16 -25.19
N GLN A 109 19.85 35.14 -24.43
CA GLN A 109 20.26 35.33 -23.03
C GLN A 109 19.51 34.42 -22.06
N GLU A 110 18.20 34.23 -22.25
CA GLU A 110 17.40 33.31 -21.43
C GLU A 110 17.82 31.86 -21.67
N THR A 111 18.03 31.46 -22.93
CA THR A 111 18.49 30.09 -23.26
C THR A 111 19.88 29.79 -22.70
N ASN A 112 20.80 30.77 -22.67
CA ASN A 112 22.12 30.64 -22.04
C ASN A 112 22.06 30.64 -20.51
N SER A 113 21.14 31.40 -19.91
CA SER A 113 20.87 31.41 -18.47
C SER A 113 20.29 30.07 -18.00
N TRP A 114 19.31 29.53 -18.73
CA TRP A 114 18.74 28.20 -18.48
C TRP A 114 19.77 27.09 -18.68
N ARG A 115 20.61 27.15 -19.73
CA ARG A 115 21.72 26.21 -19.92
C ARG A 115 22.71 26.24 -18.76
N SER A 116 23.12 27.44 -18.34
CA SER A 116 24.06 27.62 -17.23
C SER A 116 23.47 27.12 -15.90
N THR A 117 22.17 27.32 -15.69
CA THR A 117 21.45 26.83 -14.52
C THR A 117 21.32 25.31 -14.54
N LEU A 118 21.02 24.71 -15.68
CA LEU A 118 20.97 23.25 -15.87
C LEU A 118 22.35 22.59 -15.70
N GLU A 119 23.42 23.21 -16.21
CA GLU A 119 24.79 22.74 -16.01
C GLU A 119 25.22 22.83 -14.53
N ALA A 120 24.81 23.90 -13.83
CA ALA A 120 25.05 24.05 -12.40
C ALA A 120 24.24 23.06 -11.55
N VAL A 121 23.03 22.70 -12.00
CA VAL A 121 22.18 21.66 -11.39
C VAL A 121 22.76 20.27 -11.61
N SER A 122 23.21 19.95 -12.83
CA SER A 122 23.80 18.65 -13.19
C SER A 122 25.09 18.32 -12.40
N ARG A 123 25.78 19.33 -11.85
CA ARG A 123 26.96 19.17 -11.01
C ARG A 123 26.66 19.00 -9.52
N ARG A 124 25.41 19.17 -9.09
CA ARG A 124 25.02 19.08 -7.68
C ARG A 124 24.67 17.66 -7.30
N ASP A 125 24.98 17.33 -6.04
CA ASP A 125 24.60 16.07 -5.43
C ASP A 125 23.20 16.21 -4.83
N LEU A 126 22.19 15.67 -5.53
CA LEU A 126 20.79 15.69 -5.09
C LEU A 126 20.62 15.07 -3.70
N ARG A 127 21.35 13.99 -3.40
CA ARG A 127 21.27 13.32 -2.09
C ARG A 127 21.77 14.26 -1.00
N ALA A 128 22.91 14.92 -1.23
CA ALA A 128 23.47 15.87 -0.27
C ALA A 128 22.57 17.10 -0.06
N ASP A 129 21.94 17.62 -1.12
CA ASP A 129 21.03 18.77 -1.04
C ASP A 129 19.73 18.39 -0.30
N LEU A 130 19.17 17.19 -0.53
CA LEU A 130 18.02 16.67 0.23
C LEU A 130 18.33 16.56 1.73
N VAL A 131 19.48 15.96 2.07
CA VAL A 131 19.93 15.82 3.46
C VAL A 131 20.15 17.19 4.12
N SER A 132 20.77 18.12 3.40
CA SER A 132 21.04 19.46 3.93
C SER A 132 19.74 20.24 4.17
N CYS A 133 18.73 20.07 3.30
CA CYS A 133 17.42 20.67 3.47
C CYS A 133 16.70 20.12 4.71
N ALA A 134 16.69 18.79 4.88
CA ALA A 134 16.11 18.16 6.07
C ALA A 134 16.84 18.57 7.35
N LYS A 135 18.16 18.76 7.30
CA LYS A 135 18.94 19.27 8.43
C LYS A 135 18.52 20.70 8.80
N ALA A 136 18.43 21.60 7.82
CA ALA A 136 17.96 22.96 8.05
C ALA A 136 16.56 23.00 8.69
N MET A 137 15.64 22.13 8.24
CA MET A 137 14.33 21.97 8.88
C MET A 137 14.42 21.51 10.33
N SER A 138 15.30 20.54 10.64
CA SER A 138 15.50 20.06 12.00
C SER A 138 16.12 21.09 12.95
N GLU A 139 16.92 22.00 12.41
CA GLU A 139 17.54 23.12 13.13
C GLU A 139 16.65 24.36 13.17
N ASN A 140 15.43 24.27 12.63
CA ASN A 140 14.45 25.35 12.51
C ASN A 140 14.94 26.57 11.69
N ASP A 141 15.90 26.37 10.78
CA ASP A 141 16.31 27.36 9.79
C ASP A 141 15.39 27.29 8.56
N LEU A 142 14.18 27.85 8.73
CA LEU A 142 13.13 27.80 7.71
C LEU A 142 13.47 28.61 6.46
N MET A 143 14.32 29.64 6.57
CA MET A 143 14.74 30.44 5.42
C MET A 143 15.68 29.63 4.53
N MET A 144 16.68 28.98 5.14
CA MET A 144 17.58 28.08 4.41
C MET A 144 16.80 26.92 3.81
N ALA A 145 15.93 26.27 4.59
CA ALA A 145 15.11 25.16 4.09
C ALA A 145 14.28 25.55 2.86
N ARG A 146 13.56 26.69 2.89
CA ARG A 146 12.79 27.18 1.73
C ARG A 146 13.68 27.44 0.51
N SER A 147 14.83 28.11 0.70
CA SER A 147 15.78 28.35 -0.38
C SER A 147 16.32 27.05 -1.00
N MET A 148 16.53 26.03 -0.18
CA MET A 148 16.96 24.70 -0.64
C MET A 148 15.84 23.97 -1.38
N MET A 149 14.60 24.03 -0.90
CA MET A 149 13.43 23.46 -1.59
C MET A 149 13.28 24.02 -3.01
N GLU A 150 13.43 25.34 -3.20
CA GLU A 150 13.38 25.93 -4.56
C GLU A 150 14.45 25.37 -5.49
N LYS A 151 15.66 25.13 -4.97
CA LYS A 151 16.75 24.53 -5.75
C LYS A 151 16.46 23.06 -6.05
N LEU A 152 15.95 22.32 -5.07
CA LEU A 152 15.61 20.90 -5.21
C LEU A 152 14.52 20.67 -6.27
N ARG A 153 13.55 21.59 -6.41
CA ARG A 153 12.52 21.50 -7.48
C ARG A 153 13.11 21.41 -8.88
N LEU A 154 14.27 22.00 -9.12
CA LEU A 154 14.96 21.97 -10.41
C LEU A 154 15.76 20.67 -10.63
N MET A 155 15.93 19.84 -9.59
CA MET A 155 16.79 18.66 -9.59
C MET A 155 16.00 17.34 -9.58
N VAL A 156 14.72 17.38 -9.21
CA VAL A 156 13.89 16.19 -9.04
C VAL A 156 13.03 15.94 -10.28
N SER A 157 12.74 14.67 -10.56
CA SER A 157 11.92 14.27 -11.71
C SER A 157 11.26 12.93 -11.45
N VAL A 158 9.94 12.82 -11.68
CA VAL A 158 9.21 11.55 -11.55
C VAL A 158 9.51 10.55 -12.67
N SER A 159 10.18 10.98 -13.74
CA SER A 159 10.59 10.12 -14.87
C SER A 159 12.09 9.89 -14.94
N GLY A 160 12.85 10.50 -14.03
CA GLY A 160 14.31 10.49 -14.00
C GLY A 160 14.94 9.24 -13.38
N GLU A 161 16.17 9.41 -12.90
CA GLU A 161 16.92 8.39 -12.14
C GLU A 161 16.20 8.05 -10.82
N PRO A 162 16.45 6.87 -10.21
CA PRO A 162 15.84 6.47 -8.93
C PRO A 162 15.85 7.55 -7.83
N ILE A 163 16.99 8.21 -7.63
CA ILE A 163 17.15 9.26 -6.61
C ILE A 163 16.39 10.55 -6.96
N GLU A 164 16.22 10.86 -8.25
CA GLU A 164 15.44 12.02 -8.71
C GLU A 164 13.95 11.81 -8.46
N ARG A 165 13.48 10.57 -8.66
CA ARG A 165 12.09 10.17 -8.43
C ARG A 165 11.75 10.13 -6.95
N LEU A 166 12.61 9.49 -6.16
CA LEU A 166 12.50 9.51 -4.70
C LEU A 166 12.59 10.96 -4.18
N GLY A 167 13.52 11.74 -4.71
CA GLY A 167 13.72 13.14 -4.37
C GLY A 167 12.47 13.98 -4.56
N ALA A 168 11.69 13.74 -5.63
CA ALA A 168 10.41 14.42 -5.85
C ALA A 168 9.45 14.18 -4.67
N TYR A 169 9.28 12.93 -4.24
CA TYR A 169 8.37 12.60 -3.14
C TYR A 169 8.89 13.02 -1.77
N LEU A 170 10.21 12.96 -1.53
CA LEU A 170 10.83 13.47 -0.31
C LEU A 170 10.67 15.00 -0.22
N LEU A 171 10.87 15.71 -1.32
CA LEU A 171 10.68 17.16 -1.39
C LEU A 171 9.24 17.54 -1.08
N GLU A 172 8.26 16.86 -1.68
CA GLU A 172 6.84 17.07 -1.36
C GLU A 172 6.54 16.78 0.11
N GLY A 173 7.13 15.73 0.70
CA GLY A 173 7.06 15.47 2.13
C GLY A 173 7.60 16.62 2.99
N LEU A 174 8.76 17.19 2.61
CA LEU A 174 9.36 18.34 3.31
C LEU A 174 8.50 19.60 3.19
N VAL A 175 7.97 19.88 2.00
CA VAL A 175 7.05 21.02 1.75
C VAL A 175 5.76 20.86 2.53
N ALA A 176 5.18 19.66 2.55
CA ALA A 176 3.97 19.33 3.28
C ALA A 176 4.16 19.47 4.79
N GLN A 177 5.31 19.05 5.31
CA GLN A 177 5.65 19.22 6.71
C GLN A 177 5.77 20.71 7.08
N LEU A 178 6.49 21.50 6.27
CA LEU A 178 6.66 22.94 6.49
C LEU A 178 5.31 23.68 6.47
N SER A 179 4.38 23.22 5.64
CA SER A 179 3.04 23.79 5.49
C SER A 179 2.01 23.19 6.46
N SER A 180 2.41 22.24 7.32
CA SER A 180 1.52 21.49 8.21
C SER A 180 0.33 20.82 7.49
N SER A 181 0.53 20.41 6.23
CA SER A 181 -0.49 19.82 5.37
C SER A 181 -0.38 18.29 5.19
N GLY A 182 0.59 17.65 5.86
CA GLY A 182 0.88 16.22 5.72
C GLY A 182 -0.34 15.30 5.93
N SER A 183 -1.10 15.48 7.02
CA SER A 183 -2.29 14.65 7.31
C SER A 183 -3.36 14.78 6.23
N SER A 184 -3.56 15.99 5.70
CA SER A 184 -4.52 16.23 4.60
C SER A 184 -4.09 15.53 3.32
N ILE A 185 -2.81 15.68 2.94
CA ILE A 185 -2.27 15.05 1.72
C ILE A 185 -2.33 13.53 1.84
N TYR A 186 -1.94 12.97 2.98
CA TYR A 186 -1.99 11.53 3.23
C TYR A 186 -3.42 10.97 3.10
N LYS A 187 -4.42 11.64 3.71
CA LYS A 187 -5.83 11.25 3.61
C LYS A 187 -6.35 11.31 2.17
N SER A 188 -5.99 12.36 1.42
CA SER A 188 -6.37 12.49 0.01
C SER A 188 -5.75 11.40 -0.86
N LEU A 189 -4.47 11.06 -0.65
CA LEU A 189 -3.81 9.95 -1.37
C LEU A 189 -4.47 8.60 -1.04
N ASN A 190 -4.96 8.41 0.18
CA ASN A 190 -5.66 7.18 0.58
C ASN A 190 -7.08 7.06 -0.01
N GLN A 191 -7.70 8.18 -0.36
CA GLN A 191 -9.03 8.24 -0.99
C GLN A 191 -8.95 8.32 -2.52
N CYS A 192 -7.74 8.34 -3.08
CA CYS A 192 -7.52 8.51 -4.51
C CYS A 192 -8.03 7.28 -5.27
N PRO A 193 -8.75 7.45 -6.40
CA PRO A 193 -9.38 6.32 -7.05
C PRO A 193 -8.38 5.27 -7.54
N GLU A 194 -8.60 4.00 -7.17
CA GLU A 194 -7.94 2.89 -7.86
C GLU A 194 -8.47 2.87 -9.30
N PRO A 195 -7.69 2.37 -10.26
CA PRO A 195 -8.11 2.35 -11.65
C PRO A 195 -9.45 1.63 -11.78
N ALA A 196 -10.45 2.35 -12.28
CA ALA A 196 -11.86 1.95 -12.21
C ALA A 196 -12.26 0.81 -13.17
N SER A 197 -11.37 0.37 -14.07
CA SER A 197 -11.67 -0.70 -15.02
C SER A 197 -11.36 -2.06 -14.43
N THR A 198 -12.27 -3.02 -14.66
CA THR A 198 -12.07 -4.44 -14.29
C THR A 198 -10.87 -5.09 -14.97
N ASP A 199 -10.36 -4.46 -16.03
CA ASP A 199 -9.19 -4.89 -16.80
C ASP A 199 -7.88 -4.25 -16.30
N LEU A 200 -7.92 -3.20 -15.46
CA LEU A 200 -6.72 -2.68 -14.81
C LEU A 200 -6.51 -3.37 -13.46
N LEU A 201 -5.29 -3.87 -13.27
CA LEU A 201 -4.82 -4.36 -11.98
C LEU A 201 -4.68 -3.17 -11.01
N SER A 202 -5.01 -3.37 -9.74
CA SER A 202 -4.72 -2.36 -8.72
C SER A 202 -3.22 -2.09 -8.65
N TYR A 203 -2.83 -0.88 -8.24
CA TYR A 203 -1.41 -0.51 -8.14
C TYR A 203 -0.64 -1.46 -7.21
N MET A 204 -1.28 -1.89 -6.11
CA MET A 204 -0.73 -2.90 -5.20
C MET A 204 -0.55 -4.26 -5.87
N HIS A 205 -1.46 -4.67 -6.76
CA HIS A 205 -1.30 -5.90 -7.52
C HIS A 205 -0.14 -5.81 -8.51
N ILE A 206 0.04 -4.66 -9.18
CA ILE A 206 1.20 -4.45 -10.04
C ILE A 206 2.49 -4.52 -9.23
N LEU A 207 2.57 -3.85 -8.07
CA LEU A 207 3.72 -3.92 -7.18
C LEU A 207 4.02 -5.36 -6.71
N TYR A 208 2.97 -6.13 -6.38
CA TYR A 208 3.05 -7.55 -6.03
C TYR A 208 3.61 -8.40 -7.18
N GLU A 209 3.28 -8.06 -8.43
CA GLU A 209 3.77 -8.80 -9.60
C GLU A 209 5.23 -8.48 -9.94
N VAL A 210 5.60 -7.20 -9.91
CA VAL A 210 6.91 -6.73 -10.36
C VAL A 210 7.99 -6.86 -9.30
N CYS A 211 7.65 -6.76 -8.02
CA CYS A 211 8.61 -6.83 -6.92
C CYS A 211 8.37 -8.04 -6.01
N PRO A 212 9.42 -8.66 -5.45
CA PRO A 212 9.28 -9.85 -4.63
C PRO A 212 8.83 -9.56 -3.18
N TYR A 213 8.61 -8.31 -2.75
CA TYR A 213 8.39 -7.93 -1.34
C TYR A 213 7.25 -8.70 -0.68
N PHE A 214 6.06 -8.62 -1.26
CA PHE A 214 4.86 -9.27 -0.74
C PHE A 214 4.90 -10.77 -0.98
N LYS A 215 5.34 -11.21 -2.17
CA LYS A 215 5.48 -12.65 -2.50
C LYS A 215 6.42 -13.35 -1.51
N PHE A 216 7.56 -12.73 -1.19
CA PHE A 216 8.48 -13.19 -0.15
C PHE A 216 7.79 -13.31 1.22
N GLY A 217 7.15 -12.23 1.68
CA GLY A 217 6.45 -12.20 2.95
C GLY A 217 5.36 -13.27 3.07
N TYR A 218 4.49 -13.34 2.08
CA TYR A 218 3.39 -14.30 2.04
C TYR A 218 3.87 -15.74 1.95
N MET A 219 4.84 -16.04 1.10
CA MET A 219 5.34 -17.41 0.95
C MET A 219 6.10 -17.88 2.19
N SER A 220 6.87 -17.00 2.84
CA SER A 220 7.55 -17.33 4.10
C SER A 220 6.55 -17.61 5.23
N ALA A 221 5.56 -16.73 5.42
CA ALA A 221 4.50 -16.92 6.41
C ALA A 221 3.65 -18.17 6.13
N ASN A 222 3.21 -18.35 4.88
CA ASN A 222 2.43 -19.52 4.47
C ASN A 222 3.21 -20.82 4.67
N GLY A 223 4.52 -20.82 4.40
CA GLY A 223 5.39 -21.95 4.67
C GLY A 223 5.41 -22.35 6.15
N ALA A 224 5.58 -21.37 7.04
CA ALA A 224 5.53 -21.58 8.49
C ALA A 224 4.19 -22.15 8.96
N ILE A 225 3.10 -21.59 8.43
CA ILE A 225 1.72 -22.04 8.75
C ILE A 225 1.49 -23.46 8.24
N ALA A 226 1.82 -23.75 6.98
CA ALA A 226 1.65 -25.06 6.39
C ALA A 226 2.41 -26.15 7.18
N GLU A 227 3.65 -25.84 7.60
CA GLU A 227 4.47 -26.73 8.40
C GLU A 227 3.87 -26.97 9.80
N ALA A 228 3.44 -25.92 10.49
CA ALA A 228 2.80 -26.04 11.80
C ALA A 228 1.47 -26.83 11.75
N MET A 229 0.76 -26.74 10.62
CA MET A 229 -0.58 -27.32 10.41
C MET A 229 -0.56 -28.66 9.66
N LYS A 230 0.62 -29.23 9.39
CA LYS A 230 0.77 -30.45 8.56
C LYS A 230 -0.13 -31.62 8.95
N GLU A 231 -0.31 -31.84 10.26
CA GLU A 231 -1.05 -32.97 10.84
C GLU A 231 -2.46 -32.58 11.33
N GLU A 232 -2.88 -31.34 11.10
CA GLU A 232 -4.14 -30.82 11.62
C GLU A 232 -5.28 -31.02 10.62
N ASN A 233 -6.44 -31.48 11.09
CA ASN A 233 -7.62 -31.67 10.25
C ASN A 233 -8.58 -30.47 10.24
N ARG A 234 -8.43 -29.57 11.21
CA ARG A 234 -9.23 -28.35 11.35
C ARG A 234 -8.30 -27.19 11.64
N VAL A 235 -8.14 -26.29 10.67
CA VAL A 235 -7.23 -25.15 10.75
C VAL A 235 -8.06 -23.87 10.83
N HIS A 236 -7.74 -23.01 11.78
CA HIS A 236 -8.25 -21.65 11.86
C HIS A 236 -7.09 -20.67 11.67
N ILE A 237 -7.20 -19.79 10.69
CA ILE A 237 -6.25 -18.72 10.42
C ILE A 237 -6.89 -17.40 10.80
N ILE A 238 -6.21 -16.60 11.62
CA ILE A 238 -6.58 -15.20 11.87
C ILE A 238 -5.58 -14.33 11.13
N ASP A 239 -6.08 -13.55 10.18
CA ASP A 239 -5.29 -12.58 9.43
C ASP A 239 -5.66 -11.17 9.88
N PHE A 240 -4.68 -10.45 10.43
CA PHE A 240 -4.88 -9.09 10.93
C PHE A 240 -4.89 -8.02 9.82
N GLN A 241 -4.54 -8.38 8.59
CA GLN A 241 -4.63 -7.49 7.42
C GLN A 241 -5.00 -8.30 6.17
N ILE A 242 -6.26 -8.72 6.08
CA ILE A 242 -6.70 -9.64 5.01
C ILE A 242 -6.57 -9.04 3.61
N GLY A 243 -6.66 -7.71 3.48
CA GLY A 243 -6.55 -6.99 2.20
C GLY A 243 -7.41 -7.64 1.12
N GLN A 244 -6.82 -7.95 -0.04
CA GLN A 244 -7.52 -8.64 -1.14
C GLN A 244 -7.55 -10.17 -1.03
N GLY A 245 -6.96 -10.76 0.03
CA GLY A 245 -6.88 -12.20 0.28
C GLY A 245 -5.85 -12.95 -0.59
N SER A 246 -4.96 -12.25 -1.29
CA SER A 246 -3.99 -12.83 -2.23
C SER A 246 -3.01 -13.81 -1.57
N GLN A 247 -2.59 -13.53 -0.33
CA GLN A 247 -1.72 -14.43 0.46
C GLN A 247 -2.30 -15.85 0.53
N TRP A 248 -3.60 -15.98 0.78
CA TRP A 248 -4.23 -17.27 1.08
C TRP A 248 -4.50 -18.13 -0.14
N VAL A 249 -4.40 -17.58 -1.35
CA VAL A 249 -4.57 -18.34 -2.60
C VAL A 249 -3.58 -19.51 -2.65
N THR A 250 -2.30 -19.23 -2.41
CA THR A 250 -1.24 -20.24 -2.48
C THR A 250 -1.32 -21.25 -1.34
N LEU A 251 -1.76 -20.83 -0.15
CA LEU A 251 -1.91 -21.73 0.99
C LEU A 251 -3.09 -22.70 0.83
N ILE A 252 -4.23 -22.23 0.29
CA ILE A 252 -5.38 -23.10 -0.02
C ILE A 252 -4.97 -24.18 -1.03
N GLN A 253 -4.22 -23.80 -2.07
CA GLN A 253 -3.68 -24.74 -3.06
C GLN A 253 -2.71 -25.74 -2.42
N ALA A 254 -1.81 -25.28 -1.55
CA ALA A 254 -0.87 -26.15 -0.84
C ALA A 254 -1.59 -27.17 0.06
N PHE A 255 -2.65 -26.73 0.77
CA PHE A 255 -3.47 -27.63 1.58
C PHE A 255 -4.28 -28.62 0.75
N ALA A 256 -4.77 -28.22 -0.43
CA ALA A 256 -5.44 -29.12 -1.36
C ALA A 256 -4.52 -30.24 -1.86
N ALA A 257 -3.24 -29.94 -2.06
CA ALA A 257 -2.22 -30.89 -2.50
C ALA A 257 -1.64 -31.76 -1.36
N ARG A 258 -2.10 -31.57 -0.11
CA ARG A 258 -1.55 -32.28 1.06
C ARG A 258 -1.85 -33.79 0.99
N PRO A 259 -0.86 -34.66 1.29
CA PRO A 259 -1.10 -36.10 1.44
C PRO A 259 -2.16 -36.37 2.52
N GLY A 260 -3.14 -37.24 2.22
CA GLY A 260 -4.28 -37.51 3.10
C GLY A 260 -5.45 -36.54 2.95
N GLY A 261 -5.34 -35.53 2.09
CA GLY A 261 -6.40 -34.60 1.74
C GLY A 261 -6.38 -33.27 2.52
N PRO A 262 -7.16 -32.29 2.07
CA PRO A 262 -7.19 -30.97 2.67
C PRO A 262 -7.84 -30.97 4.07
N PRO A 263 -7.36 -30.14 5.00
CA PRO A 263 -8.07 -29.87 6.24
C PRO A 263 -9.32 -29.02 5.96
N ARG A 264 -10.21 -28.93 6.95
CA ARG A 264 -11.20 -27.85 6.98
C ARG A 264 -10.50 -26.56 7.36
N ILE A 265 -10.59 -25.54 6.50
CA ILE A 265 -9.98 -24.24 6.69
C ILE A 265 -11.03 -23.23 7.10
N ARG A 266 -10.78 -22.49 8.17
CA ARG A 266 -11.51 -21.28 8.52
C ARG A 266 -10.55 -20.09 8.50
N ILE A 267 -10.93 -19.00 7.85
CA ILE A 267 -10.15 -17.76 7.87
C ILE A 267 -10.99 -16.67 8.52
N THR A 268 -10.48 -16.08 9.61
CA THR A 268 -10.98 -14.81 10.13
C THR A 268 -10.13 -13.70 9.52
N GLY A 269 -10.71 -12.91 8.61
CA GLY A 269 -10.03 -11.78 7.97
C GLY A 269 -10.43 -10.47 8.63
N ILE A 270 -9.45 -9.75 9.16
CA ILE A 270 -9.61 -8.42 9.78
C ILE A 270 -9.09 -7.37 8.81
N ASP A 271 -9.86 -6.29 8.65
CA ASP A 271 -9.46 -5.08 7.95
C ASP A 271 -10.42 -3.96 8.35
N ASP A 272 -9.99 -2.71 8.24
CA ASP A 272 -10.82 -1.56 8.59
C ASP A 272 -11.80 -1.18 7.46
N THR A 273 -12.76 -0.32 7.78
CA THR A 273 -13.75 0.19 6.81
C THR A 273 -13.13 1.19 5.83
N THR A 274 -12.07 1.89 6.25
CA THR A 274 -11.32 2.85 5.43
C THR A 274 -10.62 2.18 4.26
N SER A 275 -10.26 0.90 4.40
CA SER A 275 -9.61 0.08 3.36
C SER A 275 -10.61 -0.57 2.40
N ALA A 276 -11.92 -0.39 2.60
CA ALA A 276 -12.94 -0.95 1.71
C ALA A 276 -12.79 -0.46 0.27
N TYR A 277 -12.30 0.76 0.07
CA TYR A 277 -12.08 1.33 -1.25
C TYR A 277 -10.97 0.56 -2.02
N ALA A 278 -9.78 0.43 -1.42
CA ALA A 278 -8.65 -0.33 -1.99
C ALA A 278 -8.94 -1.84 -2.16
N ARG A 279 -9.91 -2.36 -1.42
CA ARG A 279 -10.39 -3.74 -1.57
C ARG A 279 -11.36 -3.94 -2.73
N GLY A 280 -11.91 -2.87 -3.30
CA GLY A 280 -13.02 -2.91 -4.24
C GLY A 280 -14.38 -3.23 -3.59
N GLY A 281 -14.49 -3.04 -2.27
CA GLY A 281 -15.73 -3.17 -1.50
C GLY A 281 -15.57 -3.85 -0.13
N GLY A 282 -16.68 -4.38 0.39
CA GLY A 282 -16.73 -5.02 1.71
C GLY A 282 -15.92 -6.32 1.82
N LEU A 283 -15.60 -6.72 3.06
CA LEU A 283 -14.86 -7.97 3.35
C LEU A 283 -15.54 -9.23 2.79
N SER A 284 -16.86 -9.19 2.56
CA SER A 284 -17.62 -10.28 1.97
C SER A 284 -17.15 -10.65 0.55
N ILE A 285 -16.63 -9.69 -0.22
CA ILE A 285 -16.10 -9.93 -1.57
C ILE A 285 -14.87 -10.82 -1.51
N VAL A 286 -13.99 -10.58 -0.53
CA VAL A 286 -12.79 -11.39 -0.30
C VAL A 286 -13.17 -12.80 0.14
N GLY A 287 -14.10 -12.90 1.11
CA GLY A 287 -14.63 -14.19 1.56
C GLY A 287 -15.23 -15.01 0.41
N ASN A 288 -16.00 -14.38 -0.47
CA ASN A 288 -16.59 -15.02 -1.65
C ASN A 288 -15.53 -15.48 -2.66
N ARG A 289 -14.47 -14.67 -2.88
CA ARG A 289 -13.36 -15.03 -3.77
C ARG A 289 -12.60 -16.25 -3.24
N LEU A 290 -12.25 -16.25 -1.96
CA LEU A 290 -11.56 -17.37 -1.31
C LEU A 290 -12.44 -18.62 -1.24
N ALA A 291 -13.74 -18.48 -0.98
CA ALA A 291 -14.67 -19.61 -0.96
C ALA A 291 -14.84 -20.25 -2.35
N LYS A 292 -14.89 -19.43 -3.42
CA LYS A 292 -14.90 -19.93 -4.81
C LYS A 292 -13.63 -20.71 -5.13
N LEU A 293 -12.46 -20.18 -4.75
CA LEU A 293 -11.18 -20.85 -4.94
C LEU A 293 -11.13 -22.18 -4.15
N ALA A 294 -11.48 -22.16 -2.86
CA ALA A 294 -11.50 -23.36 -2.04
C ALA A 294 -12.44 -24.44 -2.61
N LYS A 295 -13.60 -24.03 -3.13
CA LYS A 295 -14.52 -24.95 -3.83
C LYS A 295 -13.89 -25.57 -5.08
N GLN A 296 -13.14 -24.80 -5.88
CA GLN A 296 -12.44 -25.33 -7.06
C GLN A 296 -11.41 -26.41 -6.69
N PHE A 297 -10.76 -26.28 -5.54
CA PHE A 297 -9.77 -27.23 -5.03
C PHE A 297 -10.35 -28.27 -4.04
N ASN A 298 -11.66 -28.37 -3.91
CA ASN A 298 -12.36 -29.28 -2.99
C ASN A 298 -11.92 -29.15 -1.52
N VAL A 299 -11.60 -27.93 -1.07
CA VAL A 299 -11.19 -27.62 0.30
C VAL A 299 -12.41 -27.16 1.10
N PRO A 300 -12.78 -27.83 2.21
CA PRO A 300 -13.85 -27.37 3.09
C PRO A 300 -13.48 -26.03 3.72
N PHE A 301 -14.26 -24.98 3.47
CA PHE A 301 -13.87 -23.60 3.76
C PHE A 301 -14.95 -22.77 4.44
N GLU A 302 -14.55 -21.95 5.40
CA GLU A 302 -15.38 -20.95 6.08
C GLU A 302 -14.62 -19.62 6.18
N PHE A 303 -15.31 -18.50 5.93
CA PHE A 303 -14.75 -17.16 6.09
C PHE A 303 -15.55 -16.37 7.12
N ASN A 304 -14.85 -15.71 8.04
CA ASN A 304 -15.41 -14.82 9.04
C ASN A 304 -14.81 -13.41 8.86
N SER A 305 -15.62 -12.44 8.46
CA SER A 305 -15.18 -11.05 8.28
C SER A 305 -15.25 -10.27 9.58
N VAL A 306 -14.20 -9.53 9.92
CA VAL A 306 -14.17 -8.63 11.08
C VAL A 306 -13.77 -7.23 10.61
N SER A 307 -14.75 -6.33 10.54
CA SER A 307 -14.56 -4.96 10.04
C SER A 307 -14.28 -3.97 11.18
N VAL A 308 -13.11 -4.08 11.82
CA VAL A 308 -12.68 -3.21 12.92
C VAL A 308 -11.21 -2.85 12.75
N SER A 309 -10.79 -1.70 13.29
CA SER A 309 -9.37 -1.36 13.36
C SER A 309 -8.61 -2.43 14.18
N VAL A 310 -7.39 -2.76 13.75
CA VAL A 310 -6.50 -3.71 14.45
C VAL A 310 -6.28 -3.28 15.91
N SER A 311 -6.25 -1.98 16.18
CA SER A 311 -6.14 -1.43 17.54
C SER A 311 -7.38 -1.62 18.40
N GLU A 312 -8.50 -2.10 17.86
CA GLU A 312 -9.77 -2.26 18.57
C GLU A 312 -10.25 -3.71 18.64
N VAL A 313 -9.52 -4.64 18.03
CA VAL A 313 -9.85 -6.06 18.02
C VAL A 313 -9.92 -6.62 19.44
N LYS A 314 -11.00 -7.35 19.73
CA LYS A 314 -11.21 -8.07 20.99
C LYS A 314 -11.29 -9.58 20.74
N PRO A 315 -11.01 -10.44 21.75
CA PRO A 315 -11.05 -11.90 21.58
C PRO A 315 -12.36 -12.44 20.97
N LYS A 316 -13.49 -11.85 21.36
CA LYS A 316 -14.82 -12.23 20.85
C LYS A 316 -14.99 -12.04 19.34
N ASN A 317 -14.23 -11.12 18.73
CA ASN A 317 -14.30 -10.86 17.29
C ASN A 317 -13.65 -12.01 16.49
N LEU A 318 -12.69 -12.71 17.10
CA LEU A 318 -11.83 -13.68 16.41
C LEU A 318 -12.54 -15.02 16.15
N GLY A 319 -13.57 -15.30 16.95
CA GLY A 319 -14.42 -16.48 16.80
C GLY A 319 -13.66 -17.80 16.95
N VAL A 320 -12.65 -17.86 17.83
CA VAL A 320 -11.87 -19.09 18.09
C VAL A 320 -12.78 -20.20 18.62
N ARG A 321 -12.61 -21.43 18.11
CA ARG A 321 -13.45 -22.59 18.45
C ARG A 321 -12.59 -23.73 19.02
N PRO A 322 -13.07 -24.47 20.03
CA PRO A 322 -12.38 -25.67 20.50
C PRO A 322 -12.18 -26.71 19.38
N GLY A 323 -11.00 -27.35 19.40
CA GLY A 323 -10.62 -28.39 18.43
C GLY A 323 -10.17 -27.88 17.06
N GLU A 324 -9.91 -26.58 16.91
CA GLU A 324 -9.27 -26.02 15.72
C GLU A 324 -7.83 -25.60 16.05
N ALA A 325 -6.87 -25.98 15.21
CA ALA A 325 -5.50 -25.53 15.33
C ALA A 325 -5.39 -24.10 14.79
N LEU A 326 -4.90 -23.20 15.64
CA LEU A 326 -4.92 -21.76 15.36
C LEU A 326 -3.57 -21.27 14.80
N ALA A 327 -3.60 -20.60 13.66
CA ALA A 327 -2.50 -19.78 13.14
C ALA A 327 -2.90 -18.31 13.18
N VAL A 328 -1.96 -17.43 13.52
CA VAL A 328 -2.16 -15.98 13.48
C VAL A 328 -1.12 -15.35 12.56
N ASN A 329 -1.55 -14.46 11.67
CA ASN A 329 -0.70 -13.78 10.70
C ASN A 329 -0.75 -12.28 10.90
N PHE A 330 0.43 -11.69 11.04
CA PHE A 330 0.68 -10.24 11.00
C PHE A 330 1.58 -9.96 9.80
N ALA A 331 1.00 -9.56 8.67
CA ALA A 331 1.77 -9.17 7.50
C ALA A 331 1.57 -7.68 7.21
N PHE A 332 2.64 -6.90 7.38
CA PHE A 332 2.68 -5.46 7.09
C PHE A 332 1.56 -4.69 7.80
N VAL A 333 1.40 -4.88 9.12
CA VAL A 333 0.24 -4.33 9.85
C VAL A 333 0.57 -3.78 11.23
N LEU A 334 1.55 -4.34 11.94
CA LEU A 334 1.81 -3.92 13.32
C LEU A 334 2.46 -2.53 13.36
N HIS A 335 3.19 -2.13 12.31
CA HIS A 335 3.74 -0.79 12.19
C HIS A 335 2.66 0.29 12.16
N HIS A 336 1.47 0.03 11.60
CA HIS A 336 0.36 1.01 11.59
C HIS A 336 -0.26 1.25 12.96
N MET A 337 -0.05 0.34 13.91
CA MET A 337 -0.61 0.49 15.25
C MET A 337 0.10 1.61 16.03
N PRO A 338 -0.65 2.44 16.78
CA PRO A 338 -0.07 3.44 17.67
C PRO A 338 0.90 2.78 18.66
N ASP A 339 2.07 3.40 18.77
CA ASP A 339 3.11 3.01 19.72
C ASP A 339 2.98 3.78 21.04
N GLU A 340 3.95 3.57 21.92
CA GLU A 340 4.00 4.21 23.24
C GLU A 340 4.22 5.73 23.16
N SER A 341 4.65 6.27 22.01
CA SER A 341 4.82 7.71 21.80
C SER A 341 3.48 8.40 21.50
N VAL A 342 2.46 7.66 21.10
CA VAL A 342 1.15 8.19 20.68
C VAL A 342 0.05 7.81 21.67
N SER A 343 0.12 6.62 22.27
CA SER A 343 -0.93 6.10 23.15
C SER A 343 -0.35 5.39 24.37
N THR A 344 -0.89 5.69 25.54
CA THR A 344 -0.58 4.99 26.79
C THR A 344 -1.24 3.62 26.89
N GLU A 345 -2.14 3.26 25.97
CA GLU A 345 -2.82 1.96 25.97
C GLU A 345 -1.91 0.80 25.55
N ASN A 346 -0.74 1.10 24.97
CA ASN A 346 0.22 0.11 24.47
C ASN A 346 -0.46 -0.97 23.61
N HIS A 347 -1.07 -0.52 22.50
CA HIS A 347 -1.91 -1.37 21.65
C HIS A 347 -1.15 -2.58 21.09
N ARG A 348 0.12 -2.39 20.70
CA ARG A 348 0.97 -3.44 20.12
C ARG A 348 1.16 -4.59 21.11
N ASP A 349 1.61 -4.30 22.34
CA ASP A 349 1.86 -5.34 23.32
C ASP A 349 0.56 -5.96 23.85
N ARG A 350 -0.50 -5.15 23.99
CA ARG A 350 -1.84 -5.66 24.35
C ARG A 350 -2.32 -6.69 23.34
N LEU A 351 -2.17 -6.41 22.04
CA LEU A 351 -2.56 -7.31 20.96
C LEU A 351 -1.74 -8.60 21.00
N LEU A 352 -0.42 -8.51 21.17
CA LEU A 352 0.44 -9.70 21.25
C LEU A 352 0.08 -10.57 22.46
N ARG A 353 -0.14 -9.99 23.64
CA ARG A 353 -0.58 -10.73 24.84
C ARG A 353 -1.96 -11.37 24.64
N MET A 354 -2.89 -10.67 24.01
CA MET A 354 -4.20 -11.21 23.65
C MET A 354 -4.03 -12.41 22.72
N VAL A 355 -3.24 -12.30 21.66
CA VAL A 355 -2.98 -13.42 20.74
C VAL A 355 -2.31 -14.57 21.48
N LYS A 356 -1.34 -14.32 22.37
CA LYS A 356 -0.73 -15.37 23.18
C LYS A 356 -1.74 -16.12 24.03
N SER A 357 -2.72 -15.41 24.61
CA SER A 357 -3.78 -16.03 25.43
C SER A 357 -4.68 -17.00 24.65
N LEU A 358 -4.73 -16.87 23.32
CA LEU A 358 -5.47 -17.80 22.45
C LEU A 358 -4.71 -19.11 22.20
N SER A 359 -3.47 -19.22 22.68
CA SER A 359 -2.60 -20.39 22.50
C SER A 359 -2.46 -20.83 21.03
N PRO A 360 -2.10 -19.92 20.10
CA PRO A 360 -1.92 -20.28 18.70
C PRO A 360 -0.79 -21.30 18.55
N LYS A 361 -0.94 -22.22 17.60
CA LYS A 361 0.10 -23.20 17.25
C LYS A 361 1.28 -22.55 16.53
N VAL A 362 1.02 -21.45 15.81
CA VAL A 362 2.04 -20.61 15.17
C VAL A 362 1.54 -19.18 15.01
N VAL A 363 2.43 -18.20 15.17
CA VAL A 363 2.21 -16.81 14.80
C VAL A 363 3.28 -16.38 13.81
N THR A 364 2.90 -15.79 12.68
CA THR A 364 3.83 -15.25 11.68
C THR A 364 3.84 -13.73 11.73
N LEU A 365 5.03 -13.15 11.55
CA LEU A 365 5.24 -11.72 11.44
C LEU A 365 6.05 -11.43 10.18
N VAL A 366 5.55 -10.54 9.34
CA VAL A 366 6.24 -9.97 8.19
C VAL A 366 6.16 -8.46 8.29
N GLU A 367 7.29 -7.77 8.29
CA GLU A 367 7.38 -6.32 8.47
C GLU A 367 8.52 -5.72 7.62
N GLN A 368 8.43 -4.42 7.34
CA GLN A 368 9.49 -3.66 6.71
C GLN A 368 10.70 -3.55 7.65
N GLU A 369 11.90 -3.81 7.14
CA GLU A 369 13.13 -3.69 7.92
C GLU A 369 13.68 -2.26 7.82
N SER A 370 13.07 -1.33 8.55
CA SER A 370 13.44 0.09 8.57
C SER A 370 13.22 0.73 9.94
N ASN A 371 14.08 1.67 10.34
CA ASN A 371 13.98 2.37 11.63
C ASN A 371 13.38 3.78 11.48
N THR A 372 12.14 3.88 11.03
CA THR A 372 11.45 5.16 10.83
C THR A 372 10.62 5.58 12.05
N ASN A 373 10.43 4.73 13.05
CA ASN A 373 9.57 5.07 14.17
C ASN A 373 10.26 5.93 15.26
N THR A 374 11.31 5.39 15.89
CA THR A 374 11.88 5.94 17.15
C THR A 374 12.85 7.11 16.95
N ALA A 375 13.23 7.38 15.71
CA ALA A 375 14.17 8.44 15.38
C ALA A 375 13.51 9.82 15.36
N ALA A 376 14.24 10.83 15.85
CA ALA A 376 13.94 12.23 15.59
C ALA A 376 13.88 12.51 14.08
N PHE A 377 13.29 13.65 13.70
CA PHE A 377 13.01 13.97 12.29
C PHE A 377 14.20 13.76 11.34
N PHE A 378 15.38 14.34 11.65
CA PHE A 378 16.51 14.29 10.72
C PHE A 378 17.10 12.88 10.52
N PRO A 379 17.42 12.10 11.58
CA PRO A 379 17.83 10.71 11.38
C PRO A 379 16.76 9.86 10.70
N ARG A 380 15.48 10.11 10.99
CA ARG A 380 14.35 9.46 10.32
C ARG A 380 14.32 9.78 8.83
N PHE A 381 14.52 11.03 8.43
CA PHE A 381 14.59 11.44 7.03
C PHE A 381 15.70 10.68 6.28
N LYS A 382 16.89 10.58 6.89
CA LYS A 382 18.01 9.83 6.29
C LYS A 382 17.67 8.35 6.14
N GLU A 383 17.10 7.72 7.17
CA GLU A 383 16.68 6.32 7.10
C GLU A 383 15.61 6.09 6.04
N THR A 384 14.61 6.98 5.93
CA THR A 384 13.59 6.94 4.87
C THR A 384 14.23 7.03 3.49
N MET A 385 15.12 7.99 3.28
CA MET A 385 15.83 8.15 2.01
C MET A 385 16.62 6.88 1.68
N ASP A 386 17.44 6.38 2.59
CA ASP A 386 18.28 5.20 2.36
C ASP A 386 17.45 3.93 2.09
N TYR A 387 16.33 3.74 2.79
CA TYR A 387 15.44 2.58 2.61
C TYR A 387 14.69 2.64 1.28
N TYR A 388 14.04 3.76 0.96
CA TYR A 388 13.26 3.88 -0.26
C TYR A 388 14.13 4.02 -1.51
N ASP A 389 15.36 4.52 -1.40
CA ASP A 389 16.31 4.55 -2.52
C ASP A 389 16.58 3.13 -3.05
N ALA A 390 16.80 2.17 -2.14
CA ALA A 390 16.92 0.76 -2.50
C ALA A 390 15.65 0.18 -3.15
N MET A 391 14.45 0.58 -2.71
CA MET A 391 13.19 0.16 -3.34
C MET A 391 13.04 0.75 -4.75
N PHE A 392 13.32 2.04 -4.93
CA PHE A 392 13.24 2.74 -6.21
C PHE A 392 14.28 2.22 -7.23
N GLU A 393 15.50 1.92 -6.79
CA GLU A 393 16.51 1.25 -7.61
C GLU A 393 16.04 -0.13 -8.10
N SER A 394 15.38 -0.89 -7.23
CA SER A 394 14.92 -2.23 -7.60
C SER A 394 13.71 -2.22 -8.54
N ILE A 395 12.88 -1.18 -8.49
CA ILE A 395 11.81 -0.96 -9.47
C ILE A 395 12.40 -0.51 -10.81
N ASP A 396 13.47 0.31 -10.80
CA ASP A 396 14.13 0.83 -12.01
C ASP A 396 14.71 -0.30 -12.89
N VAL A 397 15.20 -1.38 -12.27
CA VAL A 397 15.68 -2.55 -13.03
C VAL A 397 14.55 -3.39 -13.62
N THR A 398 13.33 -3.25 -13.12
CA THR A 398 12.20 -4.12 -13.45
C THR A 398 11.26 -3.48 -14.45
N LEU A 399 11.00 -2.17 -14.32
CA LEU A 399 10.06 -1.43 -15.16
C LEU A 399 10.75 -0.26 -15.87
N PRO A 400 10.50 -0.04 -17.18
CA PRO A 400 11.06 1.09 -17.90
C PRO A 400 10.63 2.44 -17.31
N ARG A 401 11.49 3.45 -17.47
CA ARG A 401 11.29 4.73 -16.78
C ARG A 401 10.11 5.57 -17.23
N ASN A 402 9.71 5.43 -18.49
CA ASN A 402 8.56 6.17 -19.03
C ASN A 402 7.25 5.38 -18.90
N HIS A 403 7.26 4.26 -18.17
CA HIS A 403 6.12 3.38 -18.06
C HIS A 403 5.10 3.95 -17.07
N LYS A 404 3.91 4.36 -17.55
CA LYS A 404 2.85 4.96 -16.71
C LYS A 404 2.49 4.11 -15.48
N GLN A 405 2.46 2.78 -15.63
CA GLN A 405 2.16 1.91 -14.48
C GLN A 405 3.24 1.98 -13.39
N ARG A 406 4.52 2.22 -13.74
CA ARG A 406 5.60 2.38 -12.76
C ARG A 406 5.37 3.65 -11.94
N ILE A 407 5.11 4.77 -12.61
CA ILE A 407 4.81 6.07 -11.96
C ILE A 407 3.63 5.90 -11.00
N ASN A 408 2.54 5.24 -11.44
CA ASN A 408 1.39 5.00 -10.58
C ASN A 408 1.70 4.10 -9.38
N VAL A 409 2.51 3.04 -9.56
CA VAL A 409 2.97 2.20 -8.45
C VAL A 409 3.78 3.01 -7.45
N GLU A 410 4.73 3.82 -7.91
CA GLU A 410 5.56 4.65 -7.05
C GLU A 410 4.76 5.69 -6.30
N GLN A 411 3.88 6.42 -6.99
CA GLN A 411 3.05 7.45 -6.42
C GLN A 411 2.02 6.90 -5.42
N HIS A 412 1.31 5.84 -5.77
CA HIS A 412 0.19 5.35 -4.96
C HIS A 412 0.58 4.30 -3.92
N CYS A 413 1.73 3.63 -4.07
CA CYS A 413 2.19 2.63 -3.12
C CYS A 413 3.32 3.14 -2.23
N LEU A 414 4.35 3.80 -2.79
CA LEU A 414 5.55 4.16 -2.03
C LEU A 414 5.53 5.61 -1.56
N ALA A 415 5.16 6.55 -2.42
CA ALA A 415 5.18 7.97 -2.10
C ALA A 415 4.21 8.31 -0.95
N ARG A 416 3.05 7.64 -0.91
CA ARG A 416 2.10 7.76 0.20
C ARG A 416 2.78 7.49 1.55
N ASP A 417 3.56 6.41 1.62
CA ASP A 417 4.22 5.99 2.84
C ASP A 417 5.37 6.96 3.18
N VAL A 418 6.17 7.36 2.18
CA VAL A 418 7.22 8.39 2.32
C VAL A 418 6.65 9.70 2.88
N VAL A 419 5.57 10.22 2.30
CA VAL A 419 4.92 11.46 2.73
C VAL A 419 4.40 11.32 4.16
N ASN A 420 3.83 10.18 4.55
CA ASN A 420 3.39 9.97 5.93
C ASN A 420 4.57 10.04 6.91
N ILE A 421 5.69 9.37 6.60
CA ILE A 421 6.87 9.31 7.47
C ILE A 421 7.53 10.69 7.68
N ILE A 422 7.55 11.51 6.63
CA ILE A 422 8.23 12.82 6.63
C ILE A 422 7.29 13.94 7.11
N ALA A 423 6.06 13.99 6.61
CA ALA A 423 5.18 15.14 6.78
C ALA A 423 4.22 15.06 7.97
N CYS A 424 4.00 13.87 8.53
CA CYS A 424 3.08 13.68 9.65
C CYS A 424 3.83 13.48 10.97
N GLU A 425 3.18 13.83 12.08
CA GLU A 425 3.67 13.61 13.45
C GLU A 425 2.53 13.11 14.34
N GLY A 426 2.85 12.65 15.55
CA GLY A 426 1.84 12.22 16.52
C GLY A 426 0.92 11.12 15.96
N ALA A 427 -0.39 11.22 16.19
CA ALA A 427 -1.36 10.22 15.74
C ALA A 427 -1.54 10.16 14.21
N ASP A 428 -1.25 11.24 13.48
CA ASP A 428 -1.39 11.29 12.02
C ASP A 428 -0.27 10.51 11.30
N ARG A 429 0.88 10.31 11.97
CA ARG A 429 1.97 9.48 11.46
C ARG A 429 1.70 8.01 11.81
N VAL A 430 1.30 7.23 10.80
CA VAL A 430 0.94 5.81 10.94
C VAL A 430 2.02 4.88 10.41
N GLU A 431 2.85 5.32 9.46
CA GLU A 431 3.97 4.53 8.92
C GLU A 431 5.16 4.52 9.89
N ARG A 432 5.09 3.60 10.87
CA ARG A 432 6.03 3.52 11.99
C ARG A 432 6.82 2.22 11.98
N HIS A 433 7.64 2.06 10.96
CA HIS A 433 8.47 0.85 10.79
C HIS A 433 9.48 0.72 11.94
N GLU A 434 9.68 -0.51 12.39
CA GLU A 434 10.68 -0.87 13.41
C GLU A 434 11.51 -2.03 12.89
N LEU A 435 12.81 -2.03 13.19
CA LEU A 435 13.68 -3.17 12.91
C LEU A 435 13.17 -4.44 13.61
N LEU A 436 13.40 -5.60 12.98
CA LEU A 436 12.94 -6.88 13.50
C LEU A 436 13.37 -7.13 14.96
N GLY A 437 14.57 -6.67 15.35
CA GLY A 437 15.05 -6.80 16.73
C GLY A 437 14.09 -6.23 17.79
N LYS A 438 13.40 -5.13 17.47
CA LYS A 438 12.41 -4.53 18.37
C LYS A 438 11.13 -5.38 18.44
N TRP A 439 10.65 -5.87 17.28
CA TRP A 439 9.53 -6.80 17.24
C TRP A 439 9.83 -8.10 18.00
N ARG A 440 11.04 -8.66 17.85
CA ARG A 440 11.48 -9.86 18.60
C ARG A 440 11.40 -9.64 20.11
N SER A 441 11.81 -8.46 20.57
CA SER A 441 11.74 -8.09 21.99
C SER A 441 10.29 -8.05 22.48
N ARG A 442 9.37 -7.44 21.71
CA ARG A 442 7.93 -7.39 22.02
C ARG A 442 7.30 -8.79 22.08
N PHE A 443 7.61 -9.65 21.11
CA PHE A 443 7.14 -11.04 21.10
C PHE A 443 7.67 -11.84 22.30
N GLY A 444 8.96 -11.71 22.62
CA GLY A 444 9.56 -12.36 23.79
C GLY A 444 8.91 -11.90 25.10
N MET A 445 8.69 -10.59 25.27
CA MET A 445 7.99 -10.03 26.44
C MET A 445 6.52 -10.49 26.55
N ALA A 446 5.85 -10.75 25.42
CA ALA A 446 4.50 -11.32 25.40
C ALA A 446 4.48 -12.85 25.67
N GLY A 447 5.64 -13.49 25.84
CA GLY A 447 5.77 -14.91 26.15
C GLY A 447 5.82 -15.83 24.93
N PHE A 448 6.12 -15.29 23.74
CA PHE A 448 6.37 -16.10 22.55
C PHE A 448 7.80 -16.61 22.50
N THR A 449 7.96 -17.77 21.88
CA THR A 449 9.27 -18.35 21.57
C THR A 449 9.49 -18.40 20.06
N PRO A 450 10.71 -18.13 19.55
CA PRO A 450 10.97 -18.21 18.11
C PRO A 450 10.65 -19.59 17.54
N TYR A 451 10.06 -19.62 16.35
CA TYR A 451 9.82 -20.81 15.56
C TYR A 451 10.58 -20.68 14.22
N PRO A 452 11.80 -21.24 14.12
CA PRO A 452 12.61 -21.13 12.92
C PRO A 452 11.89 -21.70 11.69
N LEU A 453 12.03 -21.02 10.56
CA LEU A 453 11.45 -21.45 9.28
C LEU A 453 12.22 -22.66 8.74
N SER A 454 11.53 -23.66 8.17
CA SER A 454 12.25 -24.83 7.66
C SER A 454 13.11 -24.52 6.43
N PRO A 455 14.19 -25.31 6.21
CA PRO A 455 15.02 -25.20 5.01
C PRO A 455 14.23 -25.32 3.70
N LEU A 456 13.08 -26.02 3.71
CA LEU A 456 12.20 -26.13 2.54
C LEU A 456 11.61 -24.77 2.17
N VAL A 457 11.13 -24.01 3.15
CA VAL A 457 10.61 -22.64 2.93
C VAL A 457 11.70 -21.76 2.34
N ASN A 458 12.90 -21.80 2.92
CA ASN A 458 14.07 -21.08 2.42
C ASN A 458 14.38 -21.45 0.95
N SER A 459 14.44 -22.74 0.62
CA SER A 459 14.72 -23.21 -0.75
C SER A 459 13.65 -22.79 -1.77
N THR A 460 12.38 -22.73 -1.35
CA THR A 460 11.25 -22.30 -2.18
C THR A 460 11.36 -20.81 -2.50
N ILE A 461 11.69 -20.00 -1.49
CA ILE A 461 11.90 -18.56 -1.66
C ILE A 461 13.13 -18.27 -2.52
N ARG A 462 14.24 -19.00 -2.33
CA ARG A 462 15.39 -18.89 -3.24
C ARG A 462 15.01 -19.20 -4.69
N SER A 463 14.13 -20.16 -4.90
CA SER A 463 13.63 -20.49 -6.25
C SER A 463 12.73 -19.38 -6.82
N LEU A 464 11.88 -18.77 -5.99
CA LEU A 464 11.10 -17.58 -6.38
C LEU A 464 12.02 -16.43 -6.83
N LEU A 465 13.08 -16.13 -6.06
CA LEU A 465 13.95 -14.99 -6.32
C LEU A 465 14.75 -15.11 -7.61
N ARG A 466 14.93 -16.33 -8.16
CA ARG A 466 15.55 -16.54 -9.49
C ARG A 466 14.77 -15.91 -10.63
N ASN A 467 13.49 -15.58 -10.43
CA ASN A 467 12.65 -14.90 -11.41
C ASN A 467 12.82 -13.37 -11.39
N TYR A 468 13.63 -12.82 -10.49
CA TYR A 468 13.88 -11.40 -10.32
C TYR A 468 15.38 -11.08 -10.52
N SER A 469 15.75 -9.80 -10.39
CA SER A 469 17.16 -9.39 -10.45
C SER A 469 18.02 -10.11 -9.40
N ASP A 470 19.23 -10.47 -9.82
CA ASP A 470 20.31 -11.04 -8.99
C ASP A 470 20.79 -10.12 -7.85
N LYS A 471 20.41 -8.83 -7.89
CA LYS A 471 20.66 -7.86 -6.82
C LYS A 471 19.79 -8.11 -5.58
N TYR A 472 18.69 -8.86 -5.70
CA TYR A 472 17.92 -9.32 -4.54
C TYR A 472 18.69 -10.41 -3.79
N ARG A 473 18.72 -10.33 -2.46
CA ARG A 473 19.34 -11.33 -1.59
C ARG A 473 18.29 -11.90 -0.64
N LEU A 474 18.45 -13.20 -0.35
CA LEU A 474 17.79 -13.86 0.77
C LEU A 474 18.82 -14.30 1.81
N GLU A 475 18.65 -13.80 3.02
CA GLU A 475 19.52 -14.09 4.16
C GLU A 475 18.70 -14.69 5.31
N GLU A 476 19.27 -15.63 6.03
CA GLU A 476 18.68 -16.21 7.23
C GLU A 476 19.55 -15.82 8.42
N ARG A 477 18.95 -15.12 9.41
CA ARG A 477 19.63 -14.67 10.62
C ARG A 477 18.72 -14.86 11.82
N ASP A 478 19.24 -15.42 12.90
CA ASP A 478 18.53 -15.60 14.18
C ASP A 478 17.13 -16.26 14.07
N GLY A 479 16.96 -17.18 13.11
CA GLY A 479 15.70 -17.89 12.85
C GLY A 479 14.66 -17.09 12.06
N ALA A 480 15.04 -15.94 11.51
CA ALA A 480 14.23 -15.11 10.62
C ALA A 480 14.84 -15.04 9.21
N LEU A 481 13.99 -14.78 8.21
CA LEU A 481 14.39 -14.53 6.83
C LEU A 481 14.36 -13.03 6.54
N TYR A 482 15.34 -12.58 5.77
CA TYR A 482 15.48 -11.21 5.31
C TYR A 482 15.56 -11.20 3.79
N LEU A 483 14.65 -10.45 3.17
CA LEU A 483 14.76 -10.04 1.78
C LEU A 483 15.49 -8.70 1.74
N GLY A 484 16.60 -8.64 1.00
CA GLY A 484 17.36 -7.43 0.79
C GLY A 484 17.55 -7.08 -0.67
N TRP A 485 17.83 -5.80 -0.93
CA TRP A 485 18.30 -5.28 -2.21
C TRP A 485 19.72 -4.75 -2.04
N MET A 486 20.67 -5.34 -2.76
CA MET A 486 22.10 -5.09 -2.50
C MET A 486 22.38 -5.12 -0.99
N LYS A 487 23.08 -4.15 -0.40
CA LYS A 487 23.44 -4.17 1.02
C LYS A 487 22.29 -3.81 1.97
N ARG A 488 21.10 -3.44 1.48
CA ARG A 488 19.99 -2.98 2.31
C ARG A 488 18.95 -4.08 2.50
N ASP A 489 18.58 -4.35 3.74
CA ASP A 489 17.45 -5.23 4.05
C ASP A 489 16.14 -4.45 3.90
N LEU A 490 15.14 -5.09 3.29
CA LEU A 490 13.87 -4.49 2.92
C LEU A 490 12.71 -5.07 3.74
N VAL A 491 12.59 -6.39 3.77
CA VAL A 491 11.49 -7.08 4.45
C VAL A 491 12.05 -8.20 5.31
N ALA A 492 11.58 -8.28 6.55
CA ALA A 492 11.87 -9.36 7.47
C ALA A 492 10.64 -10.25 7.66
N SER A 493 10.87 -11.55 7.81
CA SER A 493 9.83 -12.55 8.08
C SER A 493 10.29 -13.52 9.17
N CYS A 494 9.44 -13.75 10.17
CA CYS A 494 9.71 -14.69 11.25
C CYS A 494 8.43 -15.37 11.75
N ALA A 495 8.59 -16.45 12.49
CA ALA A 495 7.48 -17.17 13.10
C ALA A 495 7.74 -17.46 14.59
N TRP A 496 6.66 -17.71 15.34
CA TRP A 496 6.64 -17.78 16.79
C TRP A 496 5.64 -18.84 17.31
N LYS A 497 5.85 -19.30 18.54
CA LYS A 497 4.96 -20.21 19.30
C LYS A 497 4.61 -19.67 20.69
#